data_AF-A0A358M5K9-F1
#
_entry.id   AF-A0A358M5K9-F1
#
_cell.length_a   1.000
_cell.length_b   1.000
_cell.length_c   1.000
_cell.angle_alpha   90.00
_cell.angle_beta   90.00
_cell.angle_gamma   90.00
#
_symmetry.space_group_name_H-M   'P 1'
#
loop_
_entity.id
_entity.type
_entity.pdbx_description
1 polymer ?
#
loop_
_entity_poly.entity_id
_entity_poly.type
_entity_poly.pdbx_seq_one_letter_code
_entity_poly.pdbx_strand_id
1 'polypeptide(L)'
;MNSLTVLTSFLFTIIQYNMALLYGTVGEIVTEKSGSLNLGVEGTMAVGAIGGYLVGCAVDSLYVAILFSFLFAALCGLLFAFLTVTLQANQNVTGLTITTFGLGLYFFIGNGFKSAGKWPELLNAKGFSKEAAPIEIPLLSKIPVVGDAFFSHNVLIYLGIVISIVIWWYLKYTKQGLRLRAIGENPAAADAVG
;
A
#
# COMPACT_ATOMS: atom_id res chain seq x y z
N MET A 1 -14.95 -30.48 6.88
CA MET A 1 -14.19 -29.58 5.98
C MET A 1 -13.12 -30.43 5.32
N ASN A 2 -13.10 -30.57 3.99
CA ASN A 2 -12.11 -31.41 3.30
C ASN A 2 -10.72 -30.78 3.40
N SER A 3 -9.66 -31.58 3.61
CA SER A 3 -8.28 -31.10 3.74
C SER A 3 -7.84 -30.26 2.52
N LEU A 4 -8.35 -30.60 1.33
CA LEU A 4 -8.13 -29.82 0.10
C LEU A 4 -8.70 -28.41 0.18
N THR A 5 -9.90 -28.25 0.75
CA THR A 5 -10.57 -26.95 0.92
C THR A 5 -9.85 -26.08 1.95
N VAL A 6 -9.33 -26.70 3.01
CA VAL A 6 -8.52 -25.99 4.00
C VAL A 6 -7.25 -25.45 3.34
N LEU A 7 -6.57 -26.26 2.52
CA LEU A 7 -5.35 -25.85 1.83
C LEU A 7 -5.61 -24.71 0.82
N THR A 8 -6.68 -24.78 0.02
CA THR A 8 -7.01 -23.71 -0.92
C THR A 8 -7.35 -22.40 -0.23
N SER A 9 -8.19 -22.43 0.80
CA SER A 9 -8.53 -21.23 1.58
C SER A 9 -7.30 -20.66 2.28
N PHE A 10 -6.39 -21.50 2.77
CA PHE A 10 -5.14 -21.07 3.37
C PHE A 10 -4.24 -20.34 2.37
N LEU A 11 -4.00 -20.92 1.19
CA LEU A 11 -3.19 -20.29 0.14
C LEU A 11 -3.79 -18.96 -0.34
N PHE A 12 -5.10 -18.94 -0.55
CA PHE A 12 -5.83 -17.73 -0.92
C PHE A 12 -5.65 -16.61 0.11
N THR A 13 -5.84 -16.95 1.38
CA THR A 13 -5.80 -15.99 2.50
C THR A 13 -4.39 -15.45 2.72
N ILE A 14 -3.35 -16.29 2.59
CA ILE A 14 -1.95 -15.84 2.70
C ILE A 14 -1.66 -14.75 1.68
N ILE A 15 -2.04 -14.94 0.42
CA ILE A 15 -1.79 -13.95 -0.63
C ILE A 15 -2.48 -12.63 -0.28
N GLN A 16 -3.74 -12.70 0.15
CA GLN A 16 -4.53 -11.53 0.49
C GLN A 16 -3.91 -10.71 1.65
N TYR A 17 -3.49 -11.37 2.73
CA TYR A 17 -2.88 -10.67 3.88
C TYR A 17 -1.47 -10.13 3.59
N ASN A 18 -0.65 -10.88 2.85
CA ASN A 18 0.71 -10.46 2.54
C ASN A 18 0.76 -9.33 1.50
N MET A 19 -0.35 -9.05 0.82
CA MET A 19 -0.36 -8.01 -0.20
C MET A 19 -0.15 -6.60 0.36
N ALA A 20 -0.65 -6.32 1.57
CA ALA A 20 -0.33 -5.07 2.26
C ALA A 20 1.18 -4.93 2.49
N LEU A 21 1.84 -6.01 2.91
CA LEU A 21 3.30 -6.04 3.09
C LEU A 21 4.03 -5.84 1.75
N LEU A 22 3.53 -6.42 0.65
CA LEU A 22 4.10 -6.19 -0.67
C LEU A 22 4.05 -4.70 -1.07
N TYR A 23 2.91 -4.03 -0.85
CA TYR A 23 2.80 -2.59 -1.12
C TYR A 23 3.80 -1.77 -0.29
N GLY A 24 3.88 -2.02 1.01
CA GLY A 24 4.81 -1.32 1.90
C GLY A 24 6.27 -1.57 1.50
N THR A 25 6.66 -2.82 1.26
CA THR A 25 8.03 -3.19 0.90
C THR A 25 8.46 -2.61 -0.44
N VAL A 26 7.60 -2.60 -1.46
CA VAL A 26 7.94 -2.00 -2.75
C VAL A 26 8.14 -0.49 -2.61
N GLY A 27 7.29 0.19 -1.82
CA GLY A 27 7.46 1.61 -1.49
C GLY A 27 8.78 1.88 -0.79
N GLU A 28 9.09 1.11 0.25
CA GLU A 28 10.34 1.25 1.01
C GLU A 28 11.59 0.96 0.16
N ILE A 29 11.56 -0.03 -0.73
CA ILE A 29 12.67 -0.27 -1.65
C ILE A 29 12.98 0.99 -2.47
N VAL A 30 11.96 1.72 -2.94
CA VAL A 30 12.17 2.96 -3.68
C VAL A 30 12.75 4.05 -2.77
N THR A 31 12.21 4.20 -1.56
CA THR A 31 12.66 5.19 -0.58
C THR A 31 14.12 4.96 -0.16
N GLU A 32 14.46 3.73 0.24
CA GLU A 32 15.82 3.37 0.63
C GLU A 32 16.81 3.54 -0.52
N LYS A 33 16.40 3.15 -1.74
CA LYS A 33 17.25 3.33 -2.93
C LYS A 33 17.43 4.79 -3.32
N SER A 34 16.59 5.70 -2.84
CA SER A 34 16.78 7.14 -3.00
C SER A 34 17.66 7.77 -1.92
N GLY A 35 18.11 7.00 -0.92
CA GLY A 35 19.00 7.47 0.15
C GLY A 35 18.29 7.91 1.43
N SER A 36 17.01 7.57 1.61
CA SER A 36 16.26 7.87 2.83
C SER A 36 15.76 6.59 3.48
N LEU A 37 15.96 6.45 4.79
CA LEU A 37 15.39 5.36 5.57
C LEU A 37 14.06 5.81 6.16
N ASN A 38 12.95 5.13 5.84
CA ASN A 38 11.62 5.54 6.28
C ASN A 38 10.91 4.44 7.10
N LEU A 39 11.19 4.44 8.40
CA LEU A 39 10.47 3.62 9.38
C LEU A 39 9.00 4.06 9.61
N GLY A 40 8.52 5.05 8.85
CA GLY A 40 7.18 5.64 8.90
C GLY A 40 6.15 5.00 7.97
N VAL A 41 6.53 3.98 7.20
CA VAL A 41 5.67 3.38 6.14
C VAL A 41 4.37 2.81 6.71
N GLU A 42 4.42 2.16 7.86
CA GLU A 42 3.25 1.49 8.45
C GLU A 42 2.17 2.50 8.87
N GLY A 43 2.58 3.61 9.51
CA GLY A 43 1.65 4.71 9.84
C GLY A 43 1.13 5.41 8.58
N THR A 44 1.99 5.63 7.58
CA THR A 44 1.61 6.24 6.30
C THR A 44 0.55 5.40 5.59
N MET A 45 0.72 4.08 5.56
CA MET A 45 -0.25 3.13 5.03
C MET A 45 -1.56 3.17 5.83
N ALA A 46 -1.49 3.20 7.16
CA ALA A 46 -2.69 3.23 8.01
C ALA A 46 -3.54 4.50 7.77
N VAL A 47 -2.89 5.67 7.67
CA VAL A 47 -3.57 6.95 7.38
C VAL A 47 -4.17 6.96 5.98
N GLY A 48 -3.40 6.50 4.98
CA GLY A 48 -3.89 6.33 3.62
C GLY A 48 -5.11 5.42 3.55
N ALA A 49 -5.02 4.24 4.16
CA ALA A 49 -6.06 3.22 4.14
C ALA A 49 -7.37 3.71 4.76
N ILE A 50 -7.33 4.31 5.96
CA ILE A 50 -8.57 4.78 6.61
C ILE A 50 -9.17 5.98 5.90
N GLY A 51 -8.35 6.94 5.47
CA GLY A 51 -8.82 8.12 4.76
C GLY A 51 -9.46 7.77 3.42
N GLY A 52 -8.79 6.92 2.64
CA GLY A 52 -9.33 6.43 1.37
C GLY A 52 -10.56 5.55 1.53
N TYR A 53 -10.58 4.66 2.52
CA TYR A 53 -11.75 3.81 2.80
C TYR A 53 -12.99 4.64 3.14
N LEU A 54 -12.87 5.61 4.06
CA LEU A 54 -14.00 6.44 4.49
C LEU A 54 -14.56 7.28 3.33
N VAL A 55 -13.69 7.91 2.53
CA VAL A 55 -14.12 8.71 1.38
C VAL A 55 -14.70 7.82 0.28
N GLY A 56 -14.04 6.70 -0.03
CA GLY A 56 -14.49 5.77 -1.05
C GLY A 56 -15.86 5.17 -0.72
N CYS A 57 -16.09 4.76 0.53
CA CYS A 57 -17.40 4.28 0.97
C CYS A 57 -18.47 5.38 0.93
N ALA A 58 -18.13 6.63 1.23
CA ALA A 58 -19.07 7.74 1.14
C ALA A 58 -19.49 8.06 -0.31
N VAL A 59 -18.57 7.90 -1.27
CA VAL A 59 -18.81 8.15 -2.69
C VAL A 59 -19.28 6.89 -3.44
N ASP A 60 -19.20 5.72 -2.81
CA ASP A 60 -19.49 4.40 -3.38
C ASP A 60 -18.62 4.04 -4.60
N SER A 61 -17.31 4.34 -4.53
CA SER A 61 -16.35 4.03 -5.60
C SER A 61 -14.96 3.65 -5.08
N LEU A 62 -14.44 2.52 -5.58
CA LEU A 62 -13.09 2.02 -5.29
C LEU A 62 -12.01 2.95 -5.88
N TYR A 63 -12.22 3.50 -7.07
CA TYR A 63 -11.25 4.40 -7.72
C TYR A 63 -11.03 5.67 -6.90
N VAL A 64 -12.11 6.23 -6.34
CA VAL A 64 -12.05 7.37 -5.43
C VAL A 64 -11.33 6.98 -4.14
N ALA A 65 -11.59 5.79 -3.61
CA ALA A 65 -10.89 5.25 -2.45
C ALA A 65 -9.38 5.19 -2.68
N ILE A 66 -8.95 4.65 -3.83
CA ILE A 66 -7.54 4.55 -4.22
C ILE A 66 -6.92 5.95 -4.31
N LEU A 67 -7.57 6.89 -5.02
CA LEU A 67 -7.07 8.26 -5.18
C LEU A 67 -6.84 8.95 -3.84
N PHE A 68 -7.83 8.89 -2.93
CA PHE A 68 -7.71 9.50 -1.62
C PHE A 68 -6.72 8.75 -0.72
N SER A 69 -6.57 7.42 -0.87
CA SER A 69 -5.52 6.68 -0.17
C SER A 69 -4.13 7.19 -0.55
N PHE A 70 -3.88 7.39 -1.84
CA PHE A 70 -2.65 8.00 -2.34
C PHE A 70 -2.47 9.43 -1.84
N LEU A 71 -3.53 10.25 -1.84
CA LEU A 71 -3.46 11.63 -1.39
C LEU A 71 -3.07 11.71 0.09
N PHE A 72 -3.74 10.98 0.97
CA PHE A 72 -3.45 10.99 2.41
C PHE A 72 -2.06 10.41 2.71
N ALA A 73 -1.66 9.32 2.04
CA ALA A 73 -0.30 8.79 2.16
C ALA A 73 0.76 9.77 1.66
N ALA A 74 0.51 10.47 0.55
CA ALA A 74 1.41 11.49 0.01
C ALA A 74 1.55 12.69 0.95
N LEU A 75 0.50 13.09 1.66
CA LEU A 75 0.57 14.13 2.68
C LEU A 75 1.46 13.71 3.85
N CYS A 76 1.37 12.46 4.31
CA CYS A 76 2.29 11.90 5.31
C CYS A 76 3.74 11.88 4.80
N GLY A 77 3.95 11.45 3.54
CA GLY A 77 5.28 11.46 2.91
C GLY A 77 5.85 12.88 2.75
N LEU A 78 5.02 13.87 2.40
CA LEU A 78 5.40 15.27 2.33
C LEU A 78 5.80 15.81 3.70
N LEU A 79 5.02 15.48 4.74
CA LEU A 79 5.37 15.84 6.11
C LEU A 79 6.70 15.22 6.54
N PHE A 80 6.93 13.93 6.24
CA PHE A 80 8.21 13.27 6.49
C PHE A 80 9.38 13.98 5.78
N ALA A 81 9.22 14.27 4.49
CA ALA A 81 10.22 14.95 3.68
C ALA A 81 10.51 16.36 4.21
N PHE A 82 9.48 17.12 4.58
CA PHE A 82 9.65 18.45 5.16
C PHE A 82 10.45 18.39 6.47
N LEU A 83 10.11 17.46 7.37
CA LEU A 83 10.82 17.31 8.64
C LEU A 83 12.28 16.86 8.45
N THR A 84 12.53 15.90 7.55
CA THR A 84 13.86 15.26 7.42
C THR A 84 14.78 15.98 6.44
N VAL A 85 14.25 16.54 5.36
CA VAL A 85 15.02 17.24 4.33
C VAL A 85 15.13 18.72 4.67
N THR A 86 14.01 19.40 4.96
CA THR A 86 14.01 20.85 5.21
C THR A 86 14.48 21.20 6.62
N LEU A 87 13.97 20.50 7.63
CA LEU A 87 14.32 20.76 9.04
C LEU A 87 15.48 19.91 9.56
N GLN A 88 16.04 19.03 8.71
CA GLN A 88 17.17 18.15 9.05
C GLN A 88 16.92 17.30 10.32
N ALA A 89 15.66 16.93 10.57
CA ALA A 89 15.32 16.03 11.66
C ALA A 89 15.86 14.61 11.40
N ASN A 90 16.13 13.88 12.49
CA ASN A 90 16.60 12.51 12.39
C ASN A 90 15.54 11.59 11.76
N GLN A 91 15.85 11.04 10.58
CA GLN A 91 14.94 10.19 9.80
C GLN A 91 14.37 9.01 10.58
N ASN A 92 15.17 8.36 11.44
CA ASN A 92 14.72 7.21 12.22
C ASN A 92 13.67 7.63 13.26
N VAL A 93 13.94 8.71 13.99
CA VAL A 93 13.01 9.24 15.01
C VAL A 93 11.74 9.76 14.35
N THR A 94 11.87 10.52 13.27
CA THR A 94 10.73 11.05 12.52
C THR A 94 9.89 9.90 11.95
N GLY A 95 10.51 8.88 11.35
CA GLY A 95 9.82 7.72 10.79
C GLY A 95 9.02 6.98 11.86
N LEU A 96 9.63 6.61 12.98
CA LEU A 96 8.94 5.94 14.10
C LEU A 96 7.80 6.79 14.68
N THR A 97 7.97 8.11 14.70
CA THR A 97 6.93 9.05 15.14
C THR A 97 5.76 9.07 14.17
N ILE A 98 6.01 9.07 12.85
CA ILE A 98 4.95 8.97 11.84
C ILE A 98 4.21 7.64 11.94
N THR A 99 4.92 6.53 12.18
CA THR A 99 4.29 5.23 12.42
C THR A 99 3.35 5.28 13.63
N THR A 100 3.85 5.78 14.76
CA THR A 100 3.06 5.89 16.00
C THR A 100 1.85 6.81 15.81
N PHE A 101 2.06 7.98 15.19
CA PHE A 101 0.99 8.94 14.91
C PHE A 101 -0.05 8.37 13.95
N GLY A 102 0.38 7.76 12.86
CA GLY A 102 -0.51 7.23 11.83
C GLY A 102 -1.36 6.07 12.33
N LEU A 103 -0.77 5.14 13.09
CA LEU A 103 -1.51 4.07 13.77
C LEU A 103 -2.47 4.64 14.82
N GLY A 104 -2.03 5.62 15.62
CA GLY A 104 -2.87 6.31 16.59
C GLY A 104 -4.09 6.97 15.95
N LEU A 105 -3.89 7.68 14.83
CA LEU A 105 -4.95 8.34 14.06
C LEU A 105 -5.91 7.31 13.45
N TYR A 106 -5.37 6.23 12.87
CA TYR A 106 -6.15 5.11 12.35
C TYR A 106 -7.08 4.52 13.42
N PHE A 107 -6.55 4.20 14.60
CA PHE A 107 -7.37 3.64 15.68
C PHE A 107 -8.34 4.66 16.26
N PHE A 108 -7.94 5.91 16.41
CA PHE A 108 -8.81 6.98 16.93
C PHE A 108 -10.04 7.19 16.04
N ILE A 109 -9.82 7.37 14.73
CA ILE A 109 -10.91 7.55 13.76
C ILE A 109 -11.73 6.26 13.67
N GLY A 110 -11.08 5.11 13.51
CA GLY A 110 -11.75 3.82 13.33
C GLY A 110 -12.65 3.46 14.51
N ASN A 111 -12.15 3.61 15.74
CA ASN A 111 -12.93 3.38 16.94
C ASN A 111 -14.01 4.45 17.13
N GLY A 112 -13.74 5.72 16.81
CA GLY A 112 -14.74 6.78 16.88
C GLY A 112 -15.96 6.52 16.00
N PHE A 113 -15.75 6.09 14.75
CA PHE A 113 -16.85 5.71 13.84
C PHE A 113 -17.61 4.47 14.33
N LYS A 114 -16.89 3.46 14.84
CA LYS A 114 -17.51 2.24 15.41
C LYS A 114 -18.36 2.56 16.63
N SER A 115 -17.84 3.34 17.59
CA SER A 115 -18.55 3.74 18.80
C SER A 115 -19.78 4.61 18.51
N ALA A 116 -19.74 5.41 17.45
CA ALA A 116 -20.89 6.20 16.99
C ALA A 116 -21.95 5.38 16.23
N GLY A 117 -21.70 4.09 15.95
CA GLY A 117 -22.57 3.26 15.12
C GLY A 117 -22.63 3.71 13.65
N LYS A 118 -21.64 4.49 13.20
CA LYS A 118 -21.57 5.09 11.86
C LYS A 118 -20.50 4.48 10.98
N TRP A 119 -19.91 3.36 11.38
CA TRP A 119 -18.88 2.70 10.59
C TRP A 119 -19.46 2.33 9.21
N PRO A 120 -18.89 2.85 8.11
CA PRO A 120 -19.40 2.54 6.79
C PRO A 120 -19.08 1.08 6.47
N GLU A 121 -20.09 0.23 6.49
CA GLU A 121 -19.97 -1.17 6.10
C GLU A 121 -19.84 -1.27 4.57
N LEU A 122 -18.81 -1.98 4.13
CA LEU A 122 -18.52 -2.18 2.71
C LEU A 122 -19.72 -2.76 1.93
N LEU A 123 -20.55 -3.57 2.58
CA LEU A 123 -21.74 -4.19 1.99
C LEU A 123 -22.85 -3.19 1.63
N ASN A 124 -22.88 -2.03 2.29
CA ASN A 124 -23.86 -0.97 1.99
C ASN A 124 -23.45 -0.14 0.76
N ALA A 125 -22.16 -0.11 0.44
CA ALA A 125 -21.58 0.53 -0.74
C ALA A 125 -21.57 -0.46 -1.92
N LYS A 126 -22.66 -0.51 -2.69
CA LYS A 126 -22.86 -1.51 -3.75
C LYS A 126 -21.89 -1.33 -4.93
N GLY A 127 -21.59 -0.09 -5.31
CA GLY A 127 -20.59 0.24 -6.33
C GLY A 127 -19.19 -0.18 -5.88
N PHE A 128 -18.78 0.27 -4.70
CA PHE A 128 -17.49 -0.05 -4.12
C PHE A 128 -17.31 -1.57 -3.98
N SER A 129 -18.25 -2.26 -3.34
CA SER A 129 -18.14 -3.70 -3.09
C SER A 129 -18.08 -4.52 -4.38
N LYS A 130 -18.82 -4.11 -5.42
CA LYS A 130 -18.75 -4.72 -6.75
C LYS A 130 -17.40 -4.49 -7.42
N GLU A 131 -16.84 -3.29 -7.32
CA GLU A 131 -15.52 -2.96 -7.88
C GLU A 131 -14.38 -3.67 -7.13
N ALA A 132 -14.55 -3.89 -5.83
CA ALA A 132 -13.61 -4.62 -4.98
C ALA A 132 -13.77 -6.14 -5.04
N ALA A 133 -14.77 -6.65 -5.76
CA ALA A 133 -15.05 -8.08 -5.86
C ALA A 133 -13.90 -8.84 -6.57
N PRO A 134 -13.72 -10.14 -6.25
CA PRO A 134 -12.82 -11.02 -6.98
C PRO A 134 -13.06 -10.99 -8.49
N ILE A 135 -11.98 -10.86 -9.27
CA ILE A 135 -12.03 -11.00 -10.72
C ILE A 135 -11.63 -12.44 -11.05
N GLU A 136 -12.57 -13.20 -11.61
CA GLU A 136 -12.29 -14.57 -12.07
C GLU A 136 -11.73 -14.54 -13.50
N ILE A 137 -10.48 -14.97 -13.67
CA ILE A 137 -9.86 -15.04 -15.01
C ILE A 137 -10.40 -16.28 -15.74
N PRO A 138 -11.14 -16.12 -16.86
CA PRO A 138 -11.71 -17.25 -17.58
C PRO A 138 -10.60 -18.21 -18.05
N LEU A 139 -10.85 -19.52 -17.94
CA LEU A 139 -9.94 -20.66 -18.15
C LEU A 139 -8.99 -20.98 -16.99
N LEU A 140 -8.30 -19.99 -16.40
CA LEU A 140 -7.35 -20.26 -15.31
C LEU A 140 -8.03 -20.47 -13.95
N SER A 141 -9.17 -19.80 -13.71
CA SER A 141 -9.97 -19.98 -12.48
C SER A 141 -10.61 -21.38 -12.37
N LYS A 142 -10.72 -22.13 -13.48
CA LYS A 142 -11.34 -23.46 -13.51
C LYS A 142 -10.41 -24.61 -13.08
N ILE A 143 -9.13 -24.34 -12.84
CA ILE A 143 -8.18 -25.36 -12.39
C ILE A 143 -8.48 -25.66 -10.92
N PRO A 144 -8.84 -26.90 -10.53
CA PRO A 144 -9.09 -27.22 -9.14
C PRO A 144 -7.85 -26.92 -8.30
N VAL A 145 -8.05 -26.30 -7.13
CA VAL A 145 -7.01 -25.85 -6.20
C VAL A 145 -6.20 -24.63 -6.66
N VAL A 146 -5.66 -24.64 -7.87
CA VAL A 146 -4.77 -23.57 -8.35
C VAL A 146 -5.55 -22.34 -8.87
N GLY A 147 -6.68 -22.57 -9.52
CA GLY A 147 -7.59 -21.54 -10.01
C GLY A 147 -8.08 -20.65 -8.88
N ASP A 148 -8.76 -21.26 -7.90
CA ASP A 148 -9.32 -20.54 -6.76
C ASP A 148 -8.25 -19.91 -5.86
N ALA A 149 -7.07 -20.52 -5.73
CA ALA A 149 -6.01 -19.99 -4.86
C ALA A 149 -5.29 -18.76 -5.45
N PHE A 150 -5.14 -18.65 -6.78
CA PHE A 150 -4.29 -17.63 -7.42
C PHE A 150 -5.01 -16.74 -8.44
N PHE A 151 -6.13 -17.17 -9.01
CA PHE A 151 -6.80 -16.50 -10.14
C PHE A 151 -8.20 -15.95 -9.83
N SER A 152 -8.53 -15.87 -8.54
CA SER A 152 -9.81 -15.35 -8.01
C SER A 152 -9.57 -14.22 -6.99
N HIS A 153 -8.58 -13.36 -7.24
CA HIS A 153 -8.23 -12.25 -6.35
C HIS A 153 -8.88 -10.93 -6.78
N ASN A 154 -8.90 -9.94 -5.89
CA ASN A 154 -9.40 -8.61 -6.23
C ASN A 154 -8.40 -7.82 -7.09
N VAL A 155 -8.88 -6.73 -7.70
CA VAL A 155 -8.06 -5.86 -8.56
C VAL A 155 -6.81 -5.31 -7.85
N LEU A 156 -6.90 -5.05 -6.54
CA LEU A 156 -5.78 -4.52 -5.75
C LEU A 156 -4.65 -5.52 -5.61
N ILE A 157 -4.91 -6.82 -5.57
CA ILE A 157 -3.84 -7.83 -5.52
C ILE A 157 -3.09 -7.84 -6.86
N TYR A 158 -3.80 -7.92 -7.98
CA TYR A 158 -3.17 -7.87 -9.30
C TYR A 158 -2.38 -6.58 -9.52
N LEU A 159 -2.92 -5.43 -9.09
CA LEU A 159 -2.24 -4.14 -9.15
C LEU A 159 -0.94 -4.14 -8.34
N GLY A 160 -0.92 -4.77 -7.17
CA GLY A 160 0.29 -4.90 -6.35
C GLY A 160 1.39 -5.67 -7.07
N ILE A 161 1.06 -6.81 -7.69
CA ILE A 161 2.02 -7.61 -8.48
C ILE A 161 2.57 -6.78 -9.65
N VAL A 162 1.69 -6.10 -10.39
CA VAL A 162 2.10 -5.26 -11.52
C VAL A 162 3.04 -4.15 -11.06
N ILE A 163 2.71 -3.46 -9.96
CA ILE A 163 3.58 -2.41 -9.40
C ILE A 163 4.94 -2.98 -9.00
N SER A 164 5.00 -4.14 -8.34
CA SER A 164 6.27 -4.78 -8.00
C SER A 164 7.15 -5.04 -9.22
N ILE A 165 6.57 -5.58 -10.30
CA ILE A 165 7.28 -5.86 -11.56
C ILE A 165 7.73 -4.55 -12.22
N VAL A 166 6.87 -3.53 -12.25
CA VAL A 166 7.18 -2.22 -12.84
C VAL A 166 8.30 -1.54 -12.08
N ILE A 167 8.29 -1.54 -10.74
CA ILE A 167 9.35 -0.96 -9.91
C ILE A 167 10.67 -1.73 -10.07
N TRP A 168 10.63 -3.06 -10.10
CA TRP A 168 11.80 -3.87 -10.41
C TRP A 168 12.40 -3.49 -11.76
N TRP A 169 11.57 -3.38 -12.80
CA TRP A 169 12.01 -2.99 -14.13
C TRP A 169 12.56 -1.57 -14.17
N TYR A 170 11.87 -0.62 -13.53
CA TYR A 170 12.28 0.77 -13.38
C TYR A 170 13.67 0.88 -12.75
N LEU A 171 13.86 0.28 -11.57
CA LEU A 171 15.13 0.37 -10.83
C LEU A 171 16.28 -0.30 -11.58
N LYS A 172 16.02 -1.44 -12.23
CA LYS A 172 17.08 -2.27 -12.85
C LYS A 172 17.44 -1.84 -14.27
N TYR A 173 16.48 -1.45 -15.09
CA TYR A 173 16.68 -1.30 -16.54
C TYR A 173 16.46 0.12 -17.07
N THR A 174 16.05 1.11 -16.26
CA THR A 174 15.85 2.49 -16.72
C THR A 174 16.97 3.43 -16.31
N LYS A 175 17.19 4.49 -17.11
CA LYS A 175 18.16 5.56 -16.80
C LYS A 175 17.75 6.35 -15.55
N GLN A 176 16.45 6.62 -15.36
CA GLN A 176 15.99 7.32 -14.16
C GLN A 176 16.21 6.46 -12.91
N GLY A 177 15.90 5.16 -12.97
CA GLY A 177 16.14 4.25 -11.84
C GLY A 177 17.63 4.10 -11.49
N LEU A 178 18.52 4.13 -12.49
CA LEU A 178 19.96 4.17 -12.25
C LEU A 178 20.39 5.47 -11.54
N ARG A 179 19.88 6.63 -11.98
CA ARG A 179 20.17 7.94 -11.35
C ARG A 179 19.66 7.99 -9.91
N LEU A 180 18.44 7.53 -9.66
CA LEU A 180 17.86 7.49 -8.31
C LEU A 180 18.74 6.66 -7.35
N ARG A 181 19.18 5.48 -7.79
CA ARG A 181 20.10 4.63 -7.01
C ARG A 181 21.46 5.28 -6.79
N ALA A 182 22.02 5.92 -7.82
CA ALA A 182 23.32 6.60 -7.70
C ALA A 182 23.27 7.76 -6.68
N ILE A 183 22.17 8.53 -6.67
CA ILE A 183 21.92 9.59 -5.68
C ILE A 183 21.87 8.96 -4.28
N GLY A 184 21.13 7.86 -4.10
CA GLY A 184 21.03 7.19 -2.81
C GLY A 184 22.34 6.58 -2.30
N GLU A 185 23.22 6.12 -3.19
CA GLU A 185 24.52 5.53 -2.83
C GLU A 185 25.58 6.59 -2.47
N ASN A 186 25.62 7.72 -3.19
CA ASN A 186 26.54 8.81 -2.88
C ASN A 186 25.93 10.18 -3.22
N PRO A 187 25.16 10.77 -2.27
CA PRO A 187 24.53 12.07 -2.48
C PRO A 187 25.53 13.18 -2.81
N ALA A 188 26.71 13.17 -2.15
CA ALA A 188 27.74 14.20 -2.36
C ALA A 188 28.36 14.13 -3.77
N ALA A 189 28.54 12.92 -4.33
CA ALA A 189 29.01 12.77 -5.70
C ALA A 189 27.94 13.16 -6.71
N ALA A 190 26.66 12.92 -6.40
CA ALA A 190 25.54 13.37 -7.24
C ALA A 190 25.45 14.91 -7.27
N ASP A 191 25.51 15.57 -6.12
CA ASP A 191 25.49 17.05 -6.05
C ASP A 191 26.67 17.70 -6.79
N ALA A 192 27.83 17.03 -6.82
CA ALA A 192 29.03 17.55 -7.49
C ALA A 192 28.93 17.58 -9.03
N VAL A 193 28.05 16.76 -9.62
CA VAL A 193 27.86 16.70 -11.08
C VAL A 193 26.64 17.52 -11.57
N GLY A 194 25.95 18.21 -10.65
CA GLY A 194 24.74 19.01 -10.90
C GLY A 194 23.46 18.19 -10.97
#